data_AF-A0AAP0QJ70-F1
#
_entry.id   AF-A0AAP0QJ70-F1
#
_cell.length_a   1.000
_cell.length_b   1.000
_cell.length_c   1.000
_cell.angle_alpha   90.00
_cell.angle_beta   90.00
_cell.angle_gamma   90.00
#
_symmetry.space_group_name_H-M   'P 1'
#
loop_
_entity.id
_entity.type
_entity.pdbx_description
1 polymer ?
#
loop_
_entity_poly.entity_id
_entity_poly.type
_entity_poly.pdbx_seq_one_letter_code
_entity_poly.pdbx_strand_id
1 'polypeptide(L)'
;MSKGLGYAINTSEELNFVKDIAAATGVVLDPVYSGKAAYRMLNDMAQNPKKWEGRKVLFVHTGGLLGLFDKVDQMAPLLKNWSRMDVHESVPRKDGTGKMF
;
A
#
# COMPACT_ATOMS: atom_id res chain seq x y z
N MET A 1 1.81 17.36 3.52
CA MET A 1 0.85 16.92 2.48
C MET A 1 1.56 15.93 1.57
N SER A 2 0.95 14.78 1.25
CA SER A 2 1.59 13.78 0.39
C SER A 2 1.78 14.37 -1.01
N LYS A 3 3.02 14.58 -1.43
CA LYS A 3 3.33 14.80 -2.85
C LYS A 3 2.84 13.57 -3.63
N GLY A 4 2.17 13.75 -4.77
CA GLY A 4 1.52 12.68 -5.57
C GLY A 4 0.29 13.24 -6.31
N LEU A 5 -0.60 12.37 -6.81
CA LEU A 5 -1.84 12.79 -7.50
C LEU A 5 -2.94 13.32 -6.57
N GLY A 6 -2.80 13.10 -5.27
CA GLY A 6 -3.78 13.53 -4.27
C GLY A 6 -3.90 12.53 -3.13
N TYR A 7 -4.84 12.81 -2.24
CA TYR A 7 -5.19 11.91 -1.15
C TYR A 7 -5.77 10.61 -1.70
N ALA A 8 -5.28 9.46 -1.23
CA ALA A 8 -5.71 8.13 -1.65
C ALA A 8 -5.70 7.84 -3.16
N ILE A 9 -5.10 8.70 -3.99
CA ILE A 9 -4.91 8.48 -5.43
C ILE A 9 -3.46 8.08 -5.64
N ASN A 10 -3.24 6.98 -6.37
CA ASN A 10 -1.93 6.39 -6.58
C ASN A 10 -1.46 6.52 -8.02
N THR A 11 -0.15 6.66 -8.22
CA THR A 11 0.46 6.41 -9.53
C THR A 11 0.76 4.93 -9.71
N SER A 12 1.00 4.51 -10.96
CA SER A 12 1.39 3.12 -11.27
C SER A 12 2.71 2.75 -10.60
N GLU A 13 3.63 3.69 -10.43
CA GLU A 13 4.91 3.47 -9.74
C GLU A 13 4.71 3.26 -8.24
N GLU A 14 3.83 4.03 -7.60
CA GLU A 14 3.49 3.85 -6.18
C GLU A 14 2.86 2.47 -5.92
N LEU A 15 1.97 2.00 -6.81
CA LEU A 15 1.35 0.67 -6.68
C LEU A 15 2.36 -0.46 -6.93
N ASN A 16 3.21 -0.32 -7.95
CA ASN A 16 4.28 -1.29 -8.19
C ASN A 16 5.26 -1.36 -7.02
N PHE A 17 5.64 -0.21 -6.47
CA PHE A 17 6.49 -0.15 -5.29
C PHE A 17 5.90 -0.92 -4.10
N VAL A 18 4.60 -0.73 -3.80
CA VAL A 18 3.93 -1.43 -2.70
C VAL A 18 3.97 -2.95 -2.90
N LYS A 19 3.77 -3.42 -4.14
CA LYS A 19 3.91 -4.84 -4.49
C LYS A 19 5.35 -5.32 -4.34
N ASP A 20 6.32 -4.57 -4.86
CA ASP A 20 7.73 -4.97 -4.89
C ASP A 20 8.36 -4.99 -3.49
N ILE A 21 8.07 -4.00 -2.64
CA ILE A 21 8.56 -3.95 -1.25
C ILE A 21 7.98 -5.10 -0.42
N ALA A 22 6.71 -5.44 -0.62
CA ALA A 22 6.07 -6.57 0.05
C ALA A 22 6.70 -7.90 -0.39
N ALA A 23 6.93 -8.08 -1.69
CA ALA A 23 7.58 -9.27 -2.22
C ALA A 23 9.04 -9.41 -1.74
N ALA A 24 9.77 -8.30 -1.64
CA ALA A 24 11.18 -8.31 -1.25
C ALA A 24 11.40 -8.49 0.25
N THR A 25 10.50 -7.99 1.10
CA THR A 25 10.72 -7.89 2.56
C THR A 25 9.73 -8.69 3.41
N GLY A 26 8.61 -9.12 2.83
CA GLY A 26 7.47 -9.66 3.57
C GLY A 26 6.65 -8.61 4.33
N VAL A 27 7.04 -7.32 4.29
CA VAL A 27 6.32 -6.22 4.94
C VAL A 27 5.34 -5.59 3.96
N VAL A 28 4.04 -5.73 4.24
CA VAL A 28 2.98 -5.14 3.42
C VAL A 28 2.74 -3.70 3.85
N LEU A 29 2.90 -2.75 2.93
CA LEU A 29 2.62 -1.33 3.18
C LEU A 29 1.32 -0.94 2.49
N ASP A 30 0.52 -0.10 3.14
CA ASP A 30 -0.70 0.40 2.54
C ASP A 30 -0.40 1.43 1.43
N PRO A 31 -1.21 1.48 0.37
CA PRO A 31 -0.98 2.39 -0.75
C PRO A 31 -1.32 3.86 -0.43
N VAL A 32 -2.00 4.17 0.68
CA VAL A 32 -2.45 5.54 0.99
C VAL A 32 -1.38 6.34 1.73
N TYR A 33 -0.74 5.74 2.73
CA TYR A 33 0.18 6.40 3.65
C TYR A 33 1.55 5.72 3.71
N SER A 34 1.66 4.52 4.30
CA SER A 34 2.94 3.88 4.61
C SER A 34 3.73 3.58 3.33
N GLY A 35 3.06 3.13 2.28
CA GLY A 35 3.64 2.88 0.97
C GLY A 35 4.20 4.15 0.34
N LYS A 36 3.46 5.26 0.37
CA LYS A 36 3.93 6.56 -0.16
C LYS A 36 5.11 7.12 0.64
N ALA A 37 5.09 6.95 1.96
CA ALA A 37 6.18 7.37 2.82
C ALA A 37 7.47 6.59 2.51
N ALA A 38 7.39 5.26 2.47
CA ALA A 38 8.52 4.40 2.15
C ALA A 38 9.04 4.62 0.72
N TYR A 39 8.14 4.75 -0.25
CA TYR A 39 8.49 5.03 -1.66
C TYR A 39 9.32 6.30 -1.78
N ARG A 40 8.88 7.38 -1.14
CA ARG A 40 9.58 8.66 -1.17
C ARG A 40 10.90 8.62 -0.42
N MET A 41 10.94 7.96 0.73
CA MET A 41 12.17 7.78 1.50
C MET A 41 13.23 7.05 0.66
N LEU A 42 12.88 5.91 0.06
CA LEU A 42 13.81 5.12 -0.73
C LEU A 42 14.22 5.84 -2.03
N ASN A 43 13.31 6.57 -2.67
CA ASN A 43 13.66 7.40 -3.82
C ASN A 43 14.62 8.55 -3.45
N ASP A 44 14.39 9.23 -2.31
CA ASP A 44 15.32 10.28 -1.84
C ASP A 44 16.70 9.71 -1.52
N MET A 45 16.76 8.50 -0.95
CA MET A 45 18.01 7.79 -0.68
C MET A 45 18.75 7.42 -1.95
N ALA A 46 18.04 6.86 -2.94
CA ALA A 46 18.61 6.49 -4.23
C ALA A 46 19.12 7.72 -5.00
N GLN A 47 18.41 8.85 -4.94
CA GLN A 47 18.80 10.08 -5.62
C GLN A 47 19.91 10.85 -4.90
N ASN A 48 20.06 10.69 -3.59
CA ASN A 48 21.01 11.45 -2.76
C ASN A 48 21.91 10.53 -1.90
N PRO A 49 22.66 9.57 -2.47
CA PRO A 49 23.37 8.54 -1.71
C PRO A 49 24.35 9.12 -0.68
N LYS A 50 25.09 10.19 -1.02
CA LYS A 50 26.02 10.88 -0.08
C LYS A 50 25.33 11.46 1.16
N LYS A 51 24.07 11.90 1.04
CA LYS A 51 23.30 12.46 2.17
C LYS A 51 23.02 11.39 3.22
N TRP A 52 22.88 10.14 2.79
CA TRP A 52 22.43 9.01 3.60
C TRP A 52 23.56 8.05 4.00
N GLU A 53 24.76 8.23 3.43
CA GLU A 53 25.94 7.43 3.73
C GLU A 53 26.24 7.39 5.24
N GLY A 54 26.49 6.19 5.77
CA GLY A 54 26.79 5.96 7.19
C GLY A 54 25.61 6.13 8.16
N ARG A 55 24.41 6.50 7.69
CA ARG A 55 23.24 6.68 8.57
C ARG A 55 22.53 5.37 8.86
N LYS A 56 22.08 5.20 10.10
CA LYS A 56 21.09 4.17 10.48
C LYS A 56 19.71 4.79 10.42
N VAL A 57 18.81 4.20 9.64
CA VAL A 57 17.47 4.75 9.40
C VAL A 57 16.42 3.78 9.92
N LEU A 58 15.51 4.28 10.76
CA LEU A 58 14.35 3.55 11.23
C LEU A 58 13.12 4.04 10.47
N PHE A 59 12.51 3.15 9.69
CA PHE A 59 11.19 3.39 9.11
C PHE A 59 10.11 2.93 10.09
N VAL A 60 9.18 3.82 10.44
CA VAL A 60 8.05 3.50 11.32
C VAL A 60 6.84 3.16 10.46
N HIS A 61 6.45 1.89 10.44
CA HIS A 61 5.25 1.45 9.76
C HIS A 61 4.01 1.74 10.63
N THR A 62 3.17 2.67 10.19
CA THR A 62 2.00 3.16 10.95
C THR A 62 0.72 2.34 10.74
N GLY A 63 0.81 1.14 10.17
CA GLY A 63 -0.36 0.32 9.81
C GLY A 63 -1.03 0.75 8.49
N GLY A 64 -2.36 0.68 8.43
CA GLY A 64 -3.15 1.07 7.25
C GLY A 64 -3.51 -0.09 6.30
N LEU A 65 -3.18 -1.34 6.67
CA LEU A 65 -3.33 -2.52 5.81
C LEU A 65 -4.72 -2.64 5.14
N LEU A 66 -5.79 -2.29 5.86
CA LEU A 66 -7.16 -2.34 5.36
C LEU A 66 -7.39 -1.41 4.14
N GLY A 67 -6.57 -0.38 3.96
CA GLY A 67 -6.61 0.49 2.78
C GLY A 67 -6.28 -0.22 1.46
N LEU A 68 -5.79 -1.47 1.50
CA LEU A 68 -5.66 -2.31 0.30
C LEU A 68 -7.01 -2.76 -0.26
N PHE A 69 -8.06 -2.88 0.56
CA PHE A 69 -9.38 -3.32 0.08
C PHE A 69 -9.96 -2.37 -0.97
N ASP A 70 -9.78 -1.05 -0.78
CA ASP A 70 -10.21 -0.02 -1.73
C ASP A 70 -9.38 0.00 -3.02
N LYS A 71 -8.27 -0.75 -3.06
CA LYS A 71 -7.29 -0.76 -4.15
C LYS A 71 -7.17 -2.11 -4.84
N VAL A 72 -8.03 -3.08 -4.51
CA VAL A 72 -8.00 -4.43 -5.08
C VAL A 72 -8.00 -4.38 -6.61
N ASP A 73 -8.88 -3.59 -7.23
CA ASP A 73 -8.98 -3.52 -8.70
C ASP A 73 -7.72 -2.93 -9.35
N GLN A 74 -7.00 -2.06 -8.64
CA GLN A 74 -5.74 -1.47 -9.12
C GLN A 74 -4.53 -2.39 -8.87
N MET A 75 -4.58 -3.20 -7.81
CA MET A 75 -3.49 -4.09 -7.40
C MET A 75 -3.57 -5.46 -8.08
N ALA A 76 -4.77 -6.01 -8.28
CA ALA A 76 -4.97 -7.34 -8.83
C ALA A 76 -4.26 -7.57 -10.18
N PRO A 77 -4.28 -6.63 -11.15
CA PRO A 77 -3.55 -6.79 -12.42
C PRO A 77 -2.02 -6.87 -12.25
N LEU A 78 -1.49 -6.35 -11.14
CA LEU A 78 -0.06 -6.38 -10.83
C LEU A 78 0.37 -7.71 -10.19
N LEU A 79 -0.58 -8.54 -9.74
CA LEU A 79 -0.35 -9.78 -9.02
C LEU A 79 -0.62 -10.98 -9.94
N LYS A 80 0.45 -11.66 -10.38
CA LYS A 80 0.38 -12.73 -11.39
C LYS A 80 -0.57 -13.89 -11.06
N ASN A 81 -0.68 -14.26 -9.78
CA ASN A 81 -1.43 -15.43 -9.32
C ASN A 81 -2.58 -15.05 -8.37
N TRP A 82 -3.06 -13.81 -8.45
CA TRP A 82 -4.17 -13.38 -7.62
C TRP A 82 -5.48 -13.99 -8.10
N SER A 83 -6.25 -14.54 -7.17
CA SER A 83 -7.66 -14.87 -7.36
C SER A 83 -8.43 -14.36 -6.16
N ARG A 84 -9.67 -13.90 -6.40
CA ARG A 84 -10.55 -13.54 -5.30
C ARG A 84 -10.97 -14.83 -4.61
N MET A 85 -10.80 -14.89 -3.29
CA MET A 85 -11.27 -16.02 -2.51
C MET A 85 -12.79 -15.92 -2.37
N ASP A 86 -13.50 -16.94 -2.86
CA ASP A 86 -14.92 -17.09 -2.62
C ASP A 86 -15.14 -17.51 -1.18
N VAL A 87 -15.64 -16.59 -0.36
CA VAL A 87 -15.96 -16.87 1.03
C VAL A 87 -17.43 -17.28 1.06
N HIS A 88 -17.71 -18.57 1.30
CA HIS A 88 -19.08 -19.01 1.56
C HIS A 88 -19.56 -18.35 2.86
N GLU A 89 -20.47 -17.39 2.75
CA GLU A 89 -21.11 -16.77 3.92
C GLU A 89 -21.94 -17.84 4.64
N SER A 90 -21.49 -18.26 5.82
CA SER A 90 -22.25 -19.12 6.73
C SER A 90 -23.40 -18.38 7.43
N VAL A 91 -23.42 -17.04 7.34
CA VAL A 91 -24.43 -16.16 7.91
C VAL A 91 -24.84 -15.13 6.86
N PRO A 92 -26.10 -15.14 6.38
CA PRO A 92 -26.58 -14.14 5.43
C PRO A 92 -26.47 -12.74 6.03
N ARG A 93 -25.94 -11.78 5.26
CA ARG A 93 -26.04 -10.36 5.63
C ARG A 93 -27.51 -9.98 5.72
N LYS A 94 -27.95 -9.55 6.91
CA LYS A 94 -29.24 -8.84 7.05
C LYS A 94 -29.09 -7.50 6.35
N ASP A 95 -29.74 -7.39 5.21
CA ASP A 95 -30.04 -6.15 4.53
C ASP A 95 -30.79 -5.20 5.47
N GLY A 96 -30.25 -3.99 5.71
CA GLY A 96 -31.10 -2.86 6.07
C GLY A 96 -30.74 -1.92 7.21
N THR A 97 -29.62 -2.04 7.94
CA THR A 97 -29.29 -1.01 8.95
C THR A 97 -27.79 -0.78 9.12
N GLY A 98 -27.29 0.25 8.45
CA GLY A 98 -25.97 0.80 8.68
C GLY A 98 -25.67 1.90 7.68
N LYS A 99 -26.12 3.13 7.96
CA LYS A 99 -25.65 4.32 7.25
C LYS A 99 -24.12 4.33 7.31
N MET A 100 -23.49 4.40 6.14
CA MET A 100 -22.04 4.60 6.02
C MET A 100 -21.68 5.96 6.64
N PHE A 101 -20.77 5.93 7.61
CA PHE A 101 -19.88 7.06 7.89
C PHE A 101 -18.60 6.85 7.07
#